data_AF-A0A094E2H3-F1
#
_entry.id   AF-A0A094E2H3-F1
#
_cell.length_a   1.000
_cell.length_b   1.000
_cell.length_c   1.000
_cell.angle_alpha   90.00
_cell.angle_beta   90.00
_cell.angle_gamma   90.00
#
_symmetry.space_group_name_H-M   'P 1'
#
loop_
_entity.id
_entity.type
_entity.pdbx_description
1 polymer ?
#
loop_
_entity_poly.entity_id
_entity_poly.type
_entity_poly.pdbx_seq_one_letter_code
_entity_poly.pdbx_strand_id
1 'polypeptide(L)'
;MDIYSGLKQARLNIPMEGEDDNSGIPTEQAMVVVDQPEQDGVDEKEKPVSLRDKSGKKPPAYQAAGKILPPREPDGGVSDGEEFQRAVAILDSGQADNYTMAVSALTTLLDLSHDIYYGVELMKNSAVIRQLTFCLDGDLSDASTSASRRRLAAGVIANSIQNNPTALEEAQKSWRSYLPYPHSESSSGALQEYAADQEFLSRILLALRSETDPGAAKAKVNALSGLVKSPELRDALLHLEGLETPLQLFARAGEEWEVVRKKVAEFVTDNFLDEDMGAEVGKWPTKQQRMDYACVFKPAETDATVGDECWVYHVMNYVLEKEEAEEDDGWSKPFLQMLRGETEKLGKFVHQEL
;
A
#
# COMPACT_ATOMS: atom_id res chain seq x y z
N MET A 1 20.28 -29.32 19.24
CA MET A 1 19.53 -30.59 19.27
C MET A 1 20.17 -31.45 18.20
N ASP A 2 20.71 -32.61 18.58
CA ASP A 2 21.30 -33.54 17.61
C ASP A 2 20.17 -34.35 16.97
N ILE A 3 20.13 -34.37 15.64
CA ILE A 3 19.00 -34.84 14.83
C ILE A 3 18.93 -36.37 14.78
N TYR A 4 20.02 -37.07 15.15
CA TYR A 4 20.06 -38.54 15.11
C TYR A 4 19.84 -39.23 16.47
N SER A 5 19.88 -38.49 17.58
CA SER A 5 19.69 -39.06 18.93
C SER A 5 18.55 -38.44 19.74
N GLY A 6 17.95 -37.32 19.28
CA GLY A 6 16.73 -36.75 19.88
C GLY A 6 16.88 -36.19 21.30
N LEU A 7 18.08 -36.18 21.88
CA LEU A 7 18.33 -35.66 23.23
C LEU A 7 18.78 -34.19 23.20
N LYS A 8 18.22 -33.37 24.10
CA LYS A 8 18.66 -31.98 24.32
C LYS A 8 19.95 -31.99 25.14
N GLN A 9 21.08 -31.68 24.52
CA GLN A 9 22.33 -31.45 25.25
C GLN A 9 22.25 -30.11 26.00
N ALA A 10 22.57 -30.13 27.30
CA ALA A 10 22.72 -28.94 28.12
C ALA A 10 23.93 -28.13 27.64
N ARG A 11 23.77 -26.81 27.49
CA ARG A 11 24.91 -25.91 27.25
C ARG A 11 25.78 -25.89 28.49
N LEU A 12 27.02 -26.36 28.36
CA LEU A 12 28.05 -26.18 29.38
C LEU A 12 28.43 -24.70 29.39
N ASN A 13 28.11 -24.00 30.49
CA ASN A 13 28.52 -22.62 30.69
C ASN A 13 30.00 -22.65 31.11
N ILE A 14 30.92 -22.34 30.20
CA ILE A 14 32.33 -22.17 30.52
C ILE A 14 32.50 -20.69 30.91
N PRO A 15 32.77 -20.36 32.19
CA PRO A 15 33.13 -19.01 32.57
C PRO A 15 34.44 -18.64 31.88
N MET A 16 34.49 -17.50 31.19
CA MET A 16 35.76 -16.91 30.77
C MET A 16 36.48 -16.40 32.01
N GLU A 17 37.79 -16.62 32.10
CA GLU A 17 38.65 -16.00 33.11
C GLU A 17 38.54 -14.47 33.01
N GLY A 18 38.04 -13.85 34.08
CA GLY A 18 37.85 -12.40 34.20
C GLY A 18 36.67 -11.97 35.07
N GLU A 19 36.28 -12.77 36.07
CA GLU A 19 35.31 -12.34 37.09
C GLU A 19 35.97 -11.29 38.00
N ASP A 20 35.65 -10.02 37.75
CA ASP A 20 35.73 -8.99 38.78
C ASP A 20 34.39 -8.95 39.53
N ASP A 21 34.50 -9.34 40.79
CA ASP A 21 33.51 -9.32 41.85
C ASP A 21 32.94 -7.91 42.03
N ASN A 22 31.64 -7.73 41.82
CA ASN A 22 30.91 -6.54 42.26
C ASN A 22 29.60 -6.95 42.90
N SER A 23 29.73 -7.37 44.15
CA SER A 23 28.69 -7.40 45.16
C SER A 23 27.87 -6.10 45.19
N GLY A 24 26.54 -6.22 45.09
CA GLY A 24 25.63 -5.27 45.72
C GLY A 24 24.46 -4.77 44.89
N ILE A 25 23.43 -5.59 44.67
CA ILE A 25 22.03 -5.12 44.57
C ILE A 25 21.10 -6.22 45.16
N PRO A 26 20.35 -5.95 46.26
CA PRO A 26 19.36 -6.90 46.76
C PRO A 26 18.14 -6.94 45.84
N THR A 27 17.79 -8.12 45.33
CA THR A 27 16.53 -8.37 44.63
C THR A 27 15.53 -8.95 45.62
N GLU A 28 14.65 -8.11 46.18
CA GLU A 28 13.47 -8.57 46.89
C GLU A 28 12.44 -9.08 45.87
N GLN A 29 12.35 -10.40 45.69
CA GLN A 29 11.18 -11.02 45.08
C GLN A 29 10.19 -11.37 46.19
N ALA A 30 9.20 -10.49 46.39
CA ALA A 30 8.05 -10.76 47.24
C ALA A 30 7.22 -11.90 46.63
N MET A 31 7.36 -13.09 47.19
CA MET A 31 6.56 -14.27 46.89
C MET A 31 5.22 -14.14 47.64
N VAL A 32 4.15 -13.79 46.93
CA VAL A 32 2.79 -13.79 47.49
C VAL A 32 2.26 -15.22 47.43
N VAL A 33 2.32 -15.91 48.55
CA VAL A 33 1.63 -17.19 48.77
C VAL A 33 0.15 -16.87 48.95
N VAL A 34 -0.69 -17.37 48.05
CA VAL A 34 -2.15 -17.37 48.21
C VAL A 34 -2.53 -18.68 48.86
N ASP A 35 -3.02 -18.62 50.10
CA ASP A 35 -3.55 -19.78 50.83
C ASP A 35 -4.73 -20.38 50.05
N GLN A 36 -4.57 -21.62 49.60
CA GLN A 36 -5.69 -22.46 49.17
C GLN A 36 -6.30 -23.11 50.41
N PRO A 37 -7.60 -22.96 50.69
CA PRO A 37 -8.23 -23.66 51.79
C PRO A 37 -8.30 -25.16 51.51
N GLU A 38 -7.93 -25.93 52.54
CA GLU A 38 -7.87 -27.39 52.58
C GLU A 38 -9.24 -28.02 52.22
N GLN A 39 -9.20 -29.00 51.30
CA GLN A 39 -10.32 -29.90 51.01
C GLN A 39 -10.24 -31.11 51.95
N ASP A 40 -11.14 -31.18 52.92
CA ASP A 40 -11.60 -32.46 53.48
C ASP A 40 -12.77 -32.97 52.60
N GLY A 41 -12.59 -34.16 52.03
CA GLY A 41 -13.45 -34.71 51.00
C GLY A 41 -14.79 -35.27 51.48
N VAL A 42 -15.73 -35.44 50.54
CA VAL A 42 -16.51 -36.67 50.27
C VAL A 42 -17.04 -36.59 48.82
N ASP A 43 -17.03 -37.73 48.15
CA ASP A 43 -17.55 -38.04 46.82
C ASP A 43 -18.84 -37.31 46.37
N GLU A 44 -18.83 -36.76 45.16
CA GLU A 44 -19.89 -37.02 44.15
C GLU A 44 -19.42 -36.60 42.74
N LYS A 45 -19.62 -37.49 41.77
CA LYS A 45 -19.31 -37.27 40.34
C LYS A 45 -20.31 -36.29 39.74
N GLU A 46 -19.94 -35.02 39.61
CA GLU A 46 -20.62 -34.10 38.69
C GLU A 46 -19.66 -33.62 37.61
N LYS A 47 -19.99 -33.92 36.36
CA LYS A 47 -19.35 -33.33 35.18
C LYS A 47 -19.56 -31.80 35.23
N PRO A 48 -18.56 -30.96 34.98
CA PRO A 48 -18.79 -29.52 34.92
C PRO A 48 -19.75 -29.23 33.76
N VAL A 49 -20.94 -28.73 34.10
CA VAL A 49 -21.93 -28.24 33.16
C VAL A 49 -21.32 -27.07 32.40
N SER A 50 -21.20 -27.20 31.08
CA SER A 50 -20.78 -26.12 30.20
C SER A 50 -21.79 -24.95 30.30
N LEU A 51 -21.39 -23.87 30.96
CA LEU A 51 -22.12 -22.59 30.98
C LEU A 51 -22.08 -21.85 29.61
N ARG A 52 -21.90 -22.58 28.49
CA ARG A 52 -21.69 -21.99 27.15
C ARG A 52 -22.87 -22.13 26.19
N ASP A 53 -23.91 -22.89 26.54
CA ASP A 53 -25.03 -23.20 25.63
C ASP A 53 -26.36 -22.51 25.99
N LYS A 54 -26.34 -21.33 26.64
CA LYS A 54 -27.58 -20.58 26.95
C LYS A 54 -27.75 -19.23 26.26
N SER A 55 -26.96 -18.93 25.26
CA SER A 55 -27.25 -17.80 24.38
C SER A 55 -26.92 -18.21 22.97
N GLY A 56 -27.93 -18.54 22.16
CA GLY A 56 -27.80 -18.83 20.72
C GLY A 56 -27.28 -17.64 19.89
N LYS A 57 -26.60 -16.68 20.52
CA LYS A 57 -25.85 -15.62 19.88
C LYS A 57 -24.50 -16.21 19.50
N LYS A 58 -24.31 -16.44 18.20
CA LYS A 58 -22.97 -16.57 17.65
C LYS A 58 -22.13 -15.40 18.21
N PRO A 59 -20.92 -15.65 18.73
CA PRO A 59 -20.05 -14.57 19.13
C PRO A 59 -19.94 -13.58 17.95
N PRO A 60 -19.99 -12.26 18.21
CA PRO A 60 -19.80 -11.28 17.15
C PRO A 60 -18.51 -11.60 16.40
N ALA A 61 -18.55 -11.42 15.08
CA ALA A 61 -17.38 -11.66 14.24
C ALA A 61 -16.19 -10.90 14.82
N TYR A 62 -15.05 -11.60 14.95
CA TYR A 62 -13.81 -11.01 15.41
C TYR A 62 -13.41 -9.87 14.46
N GLN A 63 -13.46 -8.63 14.93
CA GLN A 63 -12.91 -7.48 14.23
C GLN A 63 -11.43 -7.40 14.57
N ALA A 64 -10.56 -7.70 13.60
CA ALA A 64 -9.11 -7.71 13.79
C ALA A 64 -8.55 -6.31 14.14
N ALA A 65 -9.25 -5.25 13.73
CA ALA A 65 -8.95 -3.87 14.08
C ALA A 65 -9.74 -3.47 15.34
N GLY A 66 -9.19 -3.74 16.53
CA GLY A 66 -9.66 -3.05 17.73
C GLY A 66 -9.51 -1.52 17.60
N LYS A 67 -9.97 -0.75 18.60
CA LYS A 67 -9.79 0.71 18.60
C LYS A 67 -8.28 1.02 18.55
N ILE A 68 -7.80 1.52 17.41
CA ILE A 68 -6.42 1.96 17.23
C ILE A 68 -6.20 3.12 18.21
N LEU A 69 -5.23 2.95 19.12
CA LEU A 69 -4.92 3.94 20.13
C LEU A 69 -3.91 4.94 19.57
N PRO A 70 -3.99 6.22 19.98
CA PRO A 70 -2.96 7.19 19.63
C PRO A 70 -1.59 6.74 20.16
N PRO A 71 -0.50 7.11 19.47
CA PRO A 71 0.86 6.89 19.96
C PRO A 71 1.06 7.52 21.34
N ARG A 72 1.99 6.96 22.12
CA ARG A 72 2.33 7.52 23.44
C ARG A 72 3.13 8.80 23.24
N GLU A 73 2.69 9.88 23.88
CA GLU A 73 3.39 11.16 23.80
C GLU A 73 4.70 11.13 24.59
N PRO A 74 5.76 11.78 24.10
CA PRO A 74 7.02 11.90 24.83
C PRO A 74 6.88 12.85 26.03
N ASP A 75 7.50 12.50 27.15
CA ASP A 75 7.56 13.36 28.33
C ASP A 75 8.41 14.61 28.04
N GLY A 76 7.78 15.76 27.80
CA GLY A 76 8.43 17.08 27.80
C GLY A 76 8.89 17.63 26.44
N GLY A 77 8.16 17.38 25.35
CA GLY A 77 8.37 18.00 24.03
C GLY A 77 7.07 18.43 23.35
N VAL A 78 7.16 18.99 22.13
CA VAL A 78 5.98 19.10 21.25
C VAL A 78 5.56 17.67 20.90
N SER A 79 4.28 17.34 21.17
CA SER A 79 3.75 16.02 20.85
C SER A 79 3.56 15.88 19.34
N ASP A 80 3.88 14.71 18.78
CA ASP A 80 3.51 14.33 17.41
C ASP A 80 2.03 14.60 17.12
N GLY A 81 1.17 14.47 18.14
CA GLY A 81 -0.25 14.80 18.04
C GLY A 81 -0.51 16.29 17.77
N GLU A 82 0.25 17.19 18.39
CA GLU A 82 0.12 18.63 18.15
C GLU A 82 0.63 19.03 16.76
N GLU A 83 1.74 18.43 16.32
CA GLU A 83 2.28 18.65 14.97
C GLU A 83 1.33 18.13 13.90
N PHE A 84 0.77 16.94 14.12
CA PHE A 84 -0.26 16.34 13.28
C PHE A 84 -1.47 17.27 13.13
N GLN A 85 -2.06 17.72 14.24
CA GLN A 85 -3.25 18.58 14.21
C GLN A 85 -2.98 19.92 13.52
N ARG A 86 -1.78 20.50 13.74
CA ARG A 86 -1.37 21.73 13.05
C ARG A 86 -1.25 21.53 11.54
N ALA A 87 -0.61 20.44 11.11
CA ALA A 87 -0.44 20.14 9.69
C ALA A 87 -1.77 19.84 9.00
N VAL A 88 -2.67 19.09 9.65
CA VAL A 88 -4.04 18.84 9.17
C VAL A 88 -4.81 20.16 9.03
N ALA A 89 -4.75 21.04 10.03
CA ALA A 89 -5.42 22.34 9.98
C ALA A 89 -4.92 23.24 8.84
N ILE A 90 -3.63 23.15 8.48
CA ILE A 90 -3.09 23.87 7.31
C ILE A 90 -3.75 23.34 6.03
N LEU A 91 -3.83 22.01 5.85
CA LEU A 91 -4.43 21.39 4.66
C LEU A 91 -5.95 21.62 4.57
N ASP A 92 -6.65 21.69 5.70
CA ASP A 92 -8.11 21.94 5.75
C ASP A 92 -8.48 23.43 5.60
N SER A 93 -7.48 24.31 5.54
CA SER A 93 -7.69 25.76 5.42
C SER A 93 -7.23 26.29 4.06
N GLY A 94 -7.62 27.52 3.73
CA GLY A 94 -7.09 28.25 2.57
C GLY A 94 -5.58 28.52 2.63
N GLN A 95 -4.88 28.15 3.72
CA GLN A 95 -3.43 28.21 3.79
C GLN A 95 -2.74 27.15 2.93
N ALA A 96 -3.44 26.10 2.52
CA ALA A 96 -2.91 25.07 1.62
C ALA A 96 -2.60 25.60 0.21
N ASP A 97 -3.13 26.76 -0.16
CA ASP A 97 -2.79 27.45 -1.41
C ASP A 97 -1.40 28.10 -1.36
N ASN A 98 -0.87 28.36 -0.15
CA ASN A 98 0.50 28.83 0.03
C ASN A 98 1.47 27.65 -0.06
N TYR A 99 2.35 27.68 -1.06
CA TYR A 99 3.32 26.60 -1.30
C TYR A 99 4.16 26.21 -0.08
N THR A 100 4.76 27.19 0.60
CA THR A 100 5.66 26.92 1.74
C THR A 100 4.91 26.28 2.90
N MET A 101 3.68 26.75 3.16
CA MET A 101 2.83 26.19 4.21
C MET A 101 2.38 24.78 3.85
N ALA A 102 1.96 24.56 2.59
CA ALA A 102 1.55 23.25 2.10
C ALA A 102 2.69 22.23 2.13
N VAL A 103 3.89 22.58 1.67
CA VAL A 103 5.05 21.67 1.70
C VAL A 103 5.49 21.37 3.14
N SER A 104 5.49 22.38 4.02
CA SER A 104 5.81 22.17 5.43
C SER A 104 4.83 21.19 6.06
N ALA A 105 3.53 21.42 5.89
CA ALA A 105 2.48 20.54 6.39
C ALA A 105 2.57 19.13 5.81
N LEU A 106 2.72 18.99 4.49
CA LEU A 106 2.85 17.69 3.84
C LEU A 106 4.12 16.93 4.26
N THR A 107 5.21 17.63 4.57
CA THR A 107 6.44 17.01 5.10
C THR A 107 6.17 16.42 6.48
N THR A 108 5.60 17.21 7.40
CA THR A 108 5.20 16.71 8.73
C THR A 108 4.24 15.52 8.62
N LEU A 109 3.25 15.60 7.74
CA LEU A 109 2.30 14.51 7.54
C LEU A 109 2.95 13.28 6.91
N LEU A 110 3.92 13.43 6.00
CA LEU A 110 4.64 12.31 5.42
C LEU A 110 5.37 11.54 6.52
N ASP A 111 6.04 12.26 7.41
CA ASP A 111 6.77 11.69 8.54
C ASP A 111 5.84 11.00 9.54
N LEU A 112 4.63 11.50 9.77
CA LEU A 112 3.68 10.90 10.73
C LEU A 112 2.78 9.81 10.11
N SER A 113 2.56 9.82 8.80
CA SER A 113 1.59 8.96 8.11
C SER A 113 1.91 7.47 8.12
N HIS A 114 3.15 7.07 8.43
CA HIS A 114 3.51 5.66 8.57
C HIS A 114 2.98 5.02 9.87
N ASP A 115 2.60 5.84 10.86
CA ASP A 115 1.94 5.36 12.06
C ASP A 115 0.48 4.98 11.74
N ILE A 116 0.06 3.81 12.23
CA ILE A 116 -1.25 3.25 11.92
C ILE A 116 -2.39 4.18 12.37
N TYR A 117 -2.24 4.85 13.52
CA TYR A 117 -3.24 5.79 14.04
C TYR A 117 -3.33 7.04 13.17
N TYR A 118 -2.20 7.71 12.90
CA TYR A 118 -2.21 8.93 12.11
C TYR A 118 -2.64 8.69 10.66
N GLY A 119 -2.24 7.57 10.05
CA GLY A 119 -2.71 7.16 8.73
C GLY A 119 -4.24 7.02 8.67
N VAL A 120 -4.85 6.41 9.70
CA VAL A 120 -6.31 6.29 9.79
C VAL A 120 -6.98 7.66 9.98
N GLU A 121 -6.46 8.51 10.86
CA GLU A 121 -7.06 9.84 11.11
C GLU A 121 -6.97 10.75 9.87
N LEU A 122 -5.90 10.65 9.07
CA LEU A 122 -5.81 11.35 7.78
C LEU A 122 -6.88 10.86 6.81
N MET A 123 -7.03 9.54 6.67
CA MET A 123 -7.93 8.95 5.68
C MET A 123 -9.42 9.04 6.07
N LYS A 124 -9.75 9.29 7.33
CA LYS A 124 -11.11 9.62 7.78
C LYS A 124 -11.55 11.04 7.40
N ASN A 125 -10.61 11.95 7.14
CA ASN A 125 -10.93 13.34 6.88
C ASN A 125 -11.12 13.59 5.38
N SER A 126 -12.37 13.67 4.93
CA SER A 126 -12.73 13.97 3.54
C SER A 126 -12.10 15.26 2.99
N ALA A 127 -11.93 16.29 3.82
CA ALA A 127 -11.32 17.54 3.37
C ALA A 127 -9.81 17.38 3.11
N VAL A 128 -9.12 16.64 3.99
CA VAL A 128 -7.70 16.29 3.80
C VAL A 128 -7.51 15.44 2.55
N ILE A 129 -8.33 14.40 2.33
CA ILE A 129 -8.23 13.59 1.10
C ILE A 129 -8.47 14.42 -0.15
N ARG A 130 -9.48 15.30 -0.13
CA ARG A 130 -9.75 16.21 -1.24
C ARG A 130 -8.54 17.10 -1.51
N GLN A 131 -7.92 17.66 -0.47
CA GLN A 131 -6.74 18.49 -0.60
C GLN A 131 -5.53 17.71 -1.09
N LEU A 132 -5.29 16.50 -0.60
CA LEU A 132 -4.22 15.62 -1.07
C LEU A 132 -4.42 15.30 -2.56
N THR A 133 -5.64 14.97 -2.98
CA THR A 133 -5.99 14.73 -4.38
C THR A 133 -5.73 15.97 -5.24
N PHE A 134 -6.16 17.15 -4.77
CA PHE A 134 -5.85 18.41 -5.45
C PHE A 134 -4.34 18.66 -5.55
N CYS A 135 -3.57 18.33 -4.51
CA CYS A 135 -2.12 18.43 -4.55
C CYS A 135 -1.46 17.47 -5.55
N LEU A 136 -2.09 16.36 -5.92
CA LEU A 136 -1.63 15.46 -6.99
C LEU A 136 -1.85 16.03 -8.40
N ASP A 137 -2.97 16.73 -8.58
CA ASP A 137 -3.42 17.30 -9.86
C ASP A 137 -2.79 18.67 -10.16
N GLY A 138 -2.58 19.49 -9.13
CA GLY A 138 -2.41 20.92 -9.30
C GLY A 138 -1.05 21.34 -9.91
N ASP A 139 -1.13 22.14 -10.98
CA ASP A 139 -0.04 22.99 -11.44
C ASP A 139 0.00 24.28 -10.62
N LEU A 140 1.00 24.40 -9.74
CA LEU A 140 1.46 25.72 -9.33
C LEU A 140 2.42 26.25 -10.40
N SER A 141 2.48 27.58 -10.51
CA SER A 141 3.21 28.36 -11.52
C SER A 141 4.72 28.03 -11.69
N ASP A 142 5.30 27.14 -10.89
CA ASP A 142 6.67 26.64 -11.00
C ASP A 142 6.66 25.10 -10.97
N ALA A 143 7.22 24.49 -12.01
CA ALA A 143 7.22 23.04 -12.26
C ALA A 143 7.99 22.24 -11.19
N SER A 144 9.06 22.80 -10.61
CA SER A 144 9.88 22.10 -9.60
C SER A 144 9.21 22.08 -8.22
N THR A 145 8.66 23.23 -7.88
CA THR A 145 7.82 23.50 -6.72
C THR A 145 6.56 22.64 -6.75
N SER A 146 5.89 22.53 -7.91
CA SER A 146 4.70 21.67 -8.05
C SER A 146 5.04 20.18 -7.93
N ALA A 147 6.17 19.71 -8.48
CA ALA A 147 6.59 18.31 -8.38
C ALA A 147 6.85 17.87 -6.93
N SER A 148 7.53 18.69 -6.12
CA SER A 148 7.78 18.39 -4.70
C SER A 148 6.48 18.20 -3.92
N ARG A 149 5.52 19.09 -4.12
CA ARG A 149 4.19 19.00 -3.50
C ARG A 149 3.44 17.74 -3.94
N ARG A 150 3.42 17.44 -5.25
CA ARG A 150 2.80 16.22 -5.82
C ARG A 150 3.40 14.95 -5.20
N ARG A 151 4.74 14.90 -5.10
CA ARG A 151 5.47 13.78 -4.49
C ARG A 151 5.12 13.59 -3.01
N LEU A 152 5.10 14.67 -2.22
CA LEU A 152 4.76 14.59 -0.80
C LEU A 152 3.31 14.15 -0.59
N ALA A 153 2.35 14.71 -1.33
CA ALA A 153 0.95 14.31 -1.24
C ALA A 153 0.75 12.83 -1.59
N ALA A 154 1.38 12.35 -2.67
CA ALA A 154 1.34 10.94 -3.02
C ALA A 154 1.97 10.05 -1.94
N GLY A 155 3.09 10.50 -1.35
CA GLY A 155 3.75 9.83 -0.23
C GLY A 155 2.86 9.72 1.01
N VAL A 156 2.16 10.80 1.39
CA VAL A 156 1.23 10.80 2.53
C VAL A 156 0.12 9.78 2.31
N ILE A 157 -0.50 9.75 1.13
CA ILE A 157 -1.54 8.76 0.79
C ILE A 157 -0.96 7.35 0.88
N ALA A 158 0.18 7.10 0.23
CA ALA A 158 0.79 5.77 0.18
C ALA A 158 1.17 5.25 1.57
N ASN A 159 1.85 6.06 2.39
CA ASN A 159 2.26 5.68 3.74
C ASN A 159 1.05 5.42 4.65
N SER A 160 0.00 6.24 4.53
CA SER A 160 -1.21 6.13 5.37
C SER A 160 -1.91 4.78 5.20
N ILE A 161 -1.94 4.25 3.97
CA ILE A 161 -2.65 3.00 3.61
C ILE A 161 -1.72 1.77 3.57
N GLN A 162 -0.41 1.96 3.51
CA GLN A 162 0.54 0.85 3.46
C GLN A 162 0.45 0.02 4.73
N ASN A 163 0.16 -1.28 4.58
CA ASN A 163 -0.06 -2.21 5.69
C ASN A 163 -1.14 -1.74 6.69
N ASN A 164 -2.07 -0.87 6.24
CA ASN A 164 -3.12 -0.29 7.07
C ASN A 164 -4.49 -0.41 6.36
N PRO A 165 -5.12 -1.60 6.38
CA PRO A 165 -6.40 -1.82 5.71
C PRO A 165 -7.52 -0.94 6.27
N THR A 166 -7.46 -0.57 7.56
CA THR A 166 -8.44 0.33 8.17
C THR A 166 -8.36 1.73 7.53
N ALA A 167 -7.15 2.25 7.33
CA ALA A 167 -6.99 3.54 6.66
C ALA A 167 -7.46 3.49 5.21
N LEU A 168 -7.21 2.39 4.48
CA LEU A 168 -7.71 2.21 3.12
C LEU A 168 -9.25 2.22 3.05
N GLU A 169 -9.91 1.49 3.95
CA GLU A 169 -11.37 1.48 4.04
C GLU A 169 -11.96 2.86 4.38
N GLU A 170 -11.35 3.58 5.33
CA GLU A 170 -11.78 4.94 5.67
C GLU A 170 -11.54 5.93 4.53
N ALA A 171 -10.43 5.79 3.81
CA ALA A 171 -10.16 6.60 2.63
C ALA A 171 -11.27 6.40 1.59
N GLN A 172 -11.66 5.14 1.37
CA GLN A 172 -12.71 4.77 0.44
C GLN A 172 -14.08 5.36 0.78
N LYS A 173 -14.46 5.32 2.06
CA LYS A 173 -15.68 5.99 2.53
C LYS A 173 -15.58 7.51 2.32
N SER A 174 -14.43 8.09 2.62
CA SER A 174 -14.21 9.53 2.59
C SER A 174 -14.30 10.14 1.19
N TRP A 175 -13.72 9.54 0.13
CA TRP A 175 -13.88 10.10 -1.22
C TRP A 175 -15.26 9.86 -1.82
N ARG A 176 -15.89 8.71 -1.52
CA ARG A 176 -17.26 8.42 -1.93
C ARG A 176 -18.26 9.43 -1.37
N SER A 177 -17.98 10.03 -0.21
CA SER A 177 -18.87 11.00 0.42
C SER A 177 -18.83 12.38 -0.23
N TYR A 178 -17.76 12.74 -0.95
CA TYR A 178 -17.55 14.10 -1.44
C TYR A 178 -17.49 14.23 -2.95
N LEU A 179 -17.26 13.13 -3.68
CA LEU A 179 -17.26 13.15 -5.14
C LEU A 179 -18.69 13.33 -5.67
N PRO A 180 -18.90 14.28 -6.61
CA PRO A 180 -20.23 14.63 -7.09
C PRO A 180 -20.72 13.55 -8.05
N TYR A 181 -21.40 12.52 -7.54
CA TYR A 181 -22.14 11.60 -8.39
C TYR A 181 -23.63 11.98 -8.38
N PRO A 182 -24.31 12.02 -9.54
CA PRO A 182 -25.75 12.25 -9.56
C PRO A 182 -26.44 11.13 -8.76
N HIS A 183 -26.92 11.49 -7.57
CA HIS A 183 -27.87 10.68 -6.82
C HIS A 183 -29.17 10.64 -7.61
N SER A 184 -29.26 9.73 -8.58
CA SER A 184 -30.56 9.27 -9.01
C SER A 184 -31.17 8.56 -7.82
N GLU A 185 -32.34 9.01 -7.35
CA GLU A 185 -33.09 8.33 -6.28
C GLU A 185 -33.39 6.84 -6.63
N SER A 186 -33.17 6.45 -7.89
CA SER A 186 -33.38 5.10 -8.41
C SER A 186 -32.10 4.25 -8.53
N SER A 187 -30.89 4.81 -8.34
CA SER A 187 -29.66 4.00 -8.43
C SER A 187 -29.36 3.32 -7.10
N SER A 188 -29.06 2.01 -7.13
CA SER A 188 -28.65 1.27 -5.94
C SER A 188 -27.36 1.84 -5.36
N GLY A 189 -27.23 1.87 -4.02
CA GLY A 189 -26.04 2.40 -3.34
C GLY A 189 -24.72 1.83 -3.86
N ALA A 190 -24.66 0.52 -4.18
CA ALA A 190 -23.48 -0.12 -4.73
C ALA A 190 -23.01 0.45 -6.09
N LEU A 191 -23.94 0.85 -6.97
CA LEU A 191 -23.59 1.46 -8.26
C LEU A 191 -23.04 2.88 -8.07
N GLN A 192 -23.57 3.62 -7.08
CA GLN A 192 -23.07 4.95 -6.76
C GLN A 192 -21.65 4.87 -6.16
N GLU A 193 -21.42 3.93 -5.26
CA GLU A 193 -20.10 3.66 -4.67
C GLU A 193 -19.06 3.29 -5.73
N TYR A 194 -19.40 2.36 -6.63
CA TYR A 194 -18.50 1.95 -7.72
C TYR A 194 -18.18 3.11 -8.67
N ALA A 195 -19.17 3.94 -9.01
CA ALA A 195 -18.94 5.09 -9.87
C ALA A 195 -18.06 6.17 -9.21
N ALA A 196 -18.21 6.38 -7.90
CA ALA A 196 -17.34 7.28 -7.14
C ALA A 196 -15.89 6.75 -7.07
N ASP A 197 -15.71 5.43 -6.91
CA ASP A 197 -14.38 4.81 -6.98
C ASP A 197 -13.75 4.98 -8.36
N GLN A 198 -14.52 4.80 -9.44
CA GLN A 198 -14.04 5.05 -10.80
C GLN A 198 -13.64 6.50 -11.04
N GLU A 199 -14.44 7.46 -10.57
CA GLU A 199 -14.14 8.89 -10.67
C GLU A 199 -12.86 9.23 -9.90
N PHE A 200 -12.70 8.71 -8.68
CA PHE A 200 -11.49 8.89 -7.89
C PHE A 200 -10.25 8.36 -8.61
N LEU A 201 -10.29 7.10 -9.06
CA LEU A 201 -9.17 6.47 -9.77
C LEU A 201 -8.86 7.18 -11.10
N SER A 202 -9.87 7.64 -11.81
CA SER A 202 -9.69 8.39 -13.07
C SER A 202 -8.87 9.67 -12.85
N ARG A 203 -9.09 10.38 -11.73
CA ARG A 203 -8.28 11.55 -11.36
C ARG A 203 -6.84 11.17 -11.06
N ILE A 204 -6.63 10.12 -10.27
CA ILE A 204 -5.28 9.61 -9.96
C ILE A 204 -4.53 9.19 -11.23
N LEU A 205 -5.19 8.47 -12.14
CA LEU A 205 -4.62 8.06 -13.42
C LEU A 205 -4.32 9.24 -14.33
N LEU A 206 -5.21 10.24 -14.39
CA LEU A 206 -4.97 11.47 -15.14
C LEU A 206 -3.74 12.22 -14.60
N ALA A 207 -3.66 12.38 -13.28
CA ALA A 207 -2.52 12.99 -12.60
C ALA A 207 -1.21 12.23 -12.82
N LEU A 208 -1.28 10.90 -12.93
CA LEU A 208 -0.13 10.05 -13.19
C LEU A 208 0.33 10.17 -14.65
N ARG A 209 -0.62 10.19 -15.59
CA ARG A 209 -0.35 10.34 -17.03
C ARG A 209 0.35 11.66 -17.36
N SER A 210 -0.11 12.74 -16.76
CA SER A 210 0.44 14.09 -16.98
C SER A 210 1.72 14.39 -16.21
N GLU A 211 2.16 13.50 -15.32
CA GLU A 211 3.35 13.75 -14.50
C GLU A 211 4.61 13.79 -15.35
N THR A 212 5.48 14.77 -15.11
CA THR A 212 6.74 14.96 -15.83
C THR A 212 7.95 14.74 -14.95
N ASP A 213 7.80 14.80 -13.63
CA ASP A 213 8.87 14.52 -12.67
C ASP A 213 8.91 13.02 -12.31
N PRO A 214 10.04 12.31 -12.52
CA PRO A 214 10.16 10.89 -12.18
C PRO A 214 9.94 10.59 -10.69
N GLY A 215 10.36 11.50 -9.80
CA GLY A 215 10.19 11.32 -8.35
C GLY A 215 8.72 11.36 -7.93
N ALA A 216 7.96 12.32 -8.44
CA ALA A 216 6.53 12.44 -8.24
C ALA A 216 5.77 11.29 -8.92
N ALA A 217 6.18 10.87 -10.12
CA ALA A 217 5.58 9.73 -10.82
C ALA A 217 5.76 8.44 -10.01
N LYS A 218 6.97 8.16 -9.52
CA LYS A 218 7.24 7.02 -8.63
C LYS A 218 6.36 7.04 -7.39
N ALA A 219 6.21 8.20 -6.74
CA ALA A 219 5.38 8.33 -5.55
C ALA A 219 3.88 8.09 -5.86
N LYS A 220 3.38 8.59 -7.00
CA LYS A 220 2.01 8.34 -7.46
C LYS A 220 1.77 6.87 -7.79
N VAL A 221 2.72 6.17 -8.43
CA VAL A 221 2.64 4.71 -8.64
C VAL A 221 2.61 3.96 -7.30
N ASN A 222 3.39 4.40 -6.31
CA ASN A 222 3.35 3.81 -4.97
C ASN A 222 1.99 4.00 -4.29
N ALA A 223 1.39 5.19 -4.39
CA ALA A 223 0.05 5.45 -3.88
C ALA A 223 -1.00 4.58 -4.58
N LEU A 224 -0.92 4.47 -5.92
CA LEU A 224 -1.78 3.59 -6.70
C LEU A 224 -1.67 2.12 -6.25
N SER A 225 -0.44 1.64 -5.99
CA SER A 225 -0.20 0.27 -5.49
C SER A 225 -0.90 -0.01 -4.17
N GLY A 226 -0.89 0.94 -3.24
CA GLY A 226 -1.61 0.80 -1.97
C GLY A 226 -3.13 0.83 -2.13
N LEU A 227 -3.64 1.71 -3.00
CA LEU A 227 -5.08 1.86 -3.26
C LEU A 227 -5.68 0.56 -3.82
N VAL A 228 -5.01 -0.08 -4.77
CA VAL A 228 -5.54 -1.27 -5.45
C VAL A 228 -5.43 -2.55 -4.62
N LYS A 229 -4.95 -2.47 -3.37
CA LYS A 229 -5.10 -3.56 -2.40
C LYS A 229 -6.56 -3.73 -1.97
N SER A 230 -7.41 -2.71 -2.16
CA SER A 230 -8.86 -2.85 -2.09
C SER A 230 -9.37 -3.59 -3.33
N PRO A 231 -10.07 -4.73 -3.19
CA PRO A 231 -10.62 -5.47 -4.32
C PRO A 231 -11.53 -4.62 -5.20
N GLU A 232 -12.37 -3.77 -4.60
CA GLU A 232 -13.29 -2.88 -5.31
C GLU A 232 -12.54 -1.85 -6.17
N LEU A 233 -11.47 -1.26 -5.62
CA LEU A 233 -10.62 -0.32 -6.36
C LEU A 233 -9.83 -1.01 -7.46
N ARG A 234 -9.34 -2.23 -7.22
CA ARG A 234 -8.65 -3.02 -8.26
C ARG A 234 -9.58 -3.35 -9.43
N ASP A 235 -10.81 -3.79 -9.14
CA ASP A 235 -11.79 -4.09 -10.18
C ASP A 235 -12.19 -2.82 -10.95
N ALA A 236 -12.37 -1.69 -10.26
CA ALA A 236 -12.59 -0.40 -10.89
C ALA A 236 -11.40 0.03 -11.77
N LEU A 237 -10.16 -0.20 -11.33
CA LEU A 237 -8.96 0.09 -12.11
C LEU A 237 -8.92 -0.72 -13.41
N LEU A 238 -9.18 -2.03 -13.33
CA LEU A 238 -9.20 -2.91 -14.50
C LEU A 238 -10.29 -2.50 -15.49
N HIS A 239 -11.46 -2.07 -14.99
CA HIS A 239 -12.54 -1.57 -15.83
C HIS A 239 -12.17 -0.27 -16.57
N LEU A 240 -11.36 0.59 -15.95
CA LEU A 240 -10.87 1.84 -16.54
C LEU A 240 -9.70 1.65 -17.51
N GLU A 241 -9.30 0.41 -17.81
CA GLU A 241 -8.06 0.11 -18.53
C GLU A 241 -6.83 0.78 -17.85
N GLY A 242 -6.87 0.90 -16.52
CA GLY A 242 -5.95 1.74 -15.75
C GLY A 242 -4.47 1.35 -15.84
N LEU A 243 -4.18 0.12 -16.28
CA LEU A 243 -2.83 -0.42 -16.49
C LEU A 243 -2.13 0.23 -17.71
N GLU A 244 -2.86 0.85 -18.63
CA GLU A 244 -2.27 1.57 -19.76
C GLU A 244 -1.43 2.78 -19.29
N THR A 245 -1.81 3.42 -18.19
CA THR A 245 -1.09 4.61 -17.68
C THR A 245 0.28 4.24 -17.08
N PRO A 246 0.40 3.24 -16.17
CA PRO A 246 1.71 2.72 -15.75
C PRO A 246 2.59 2.22 -16.92
N LEU A 247 2.01 1.59 -17.95
CA LEU A 247 2.76 1.15 -19.12
C LEU A 247 3.35 2.33 -19.91
N GLN A 248 2.56 3.40 -20.10
CA GLN A 248 3.04 4.62 -20.74
C GLN A 248 4.21 5.25 -19.97
N LEU A 249 4.18 5.23 -18.64
CA LEU A 249 5.30 5.68 -17.82
C LEU A 249 6.52 4.76 -17.95
N PHE A 250 6.30 3.44 -17.97
CA PHE A 250 7.38 2.46 -18.14
C PHE A 250 8.15 2.67 -19.44
N ALA A 251 7.43 3.00 -20.52
CA ALA A 251 8.00 3.14 -21.85
C ALA A 251 8.60 4.53 -22.15
N ARG A 252 8.56 5.49 -21.21
CA ARG A 252 9.23 6.79 -21.40
C ARG A 252 10.73 6.57 -21.55
N ALA A 253 11.38 7.34 -22.42
CA ALA A 253 12.83 7.29 -22.60
C ALA A 253 13.54 8.05 -21.46
N GLY A 254 14.80 7.68 -21.19
CA GLY A 254 15.66 8.33 -20.19
C GLY A 254 16.01 7.43 -19.00
N GLU A 255 17.22 7.58 -18.47
CA GLU A 255 17.71 6.86 -17.28
C GLU A 255 17.02 7.35 -16.00
N GLU A 256 16.61 8.61 -15.95
CA GLU A 256 15.89 9.19 -14.82
C GLU A 256 14.54 8.50 -14.55
N TRP A 257 13.98 7.83 -15.57
CA TRP A 257 12.75 7.05 -15.47
C TRP A 257 12.96 5.62 -14.97
N GLU A 258 14.19 5.14 -14.77
CA GLU A 258 14.44 3.78 -14.27
C GLU A 258 13.81 3.51 -12.91
N VAL A 259 13.87 4.49 -12.01
CA VAL A 259 13.24 4.39 -10.69
C VAL A 259 11.72 4.25 -10.79
N VAL A 260 11.12 4.76 -11.87
CA VAL A 260 9.69 4.63 -12.18
C VAL A 260 9.42 3.28 -12.83
N ARG A 261 10.23 2.84 -13.80
CA ARG A 261 10.10 1.51 -14.44
C ARG A 261 10.12 0.38 -13.43
N LYS A 262 11.11 0.40 -12.53
CA LYS A 262 11.19 -0.56 -11.42
C LYS A 262 9.94 -0.50 -10.54
N LYS A 263 9.46 0.71 -10.21
CA LYS A 263 8.27 0.86 -9.37
C LYS A 263 6.99 0.40 -10.05
N VAL A 264 6.88 0.56 -11.36
CA VAL A 264 5.77 0.02 -12.17
C VAL A 264 5.83 -1.52 -12.18
N ALA A 265 7.02 -2.11 -12.34
CA ALA A 265 7.20 -3.55 -12.29
C ALA A 265 6.80 -4.13 -10.91
N GLU A 266 7.23 -3.49 -9.82
CA GLU A 266 6.79 -3.82 -8.45
C GLU A 266 5.27 -3.71 -8.32
N PHE A 267 4.67 -2.61 -8.78
CA PHE A 267 3.22 -2.41 -8.75
C PHE A 267 2.45 -3.53 -9.48
N VAL A 268 2.88 -3.90 -10.69
CA VAL A 268 2.21 -4.96 -11.45
C VAL A 268 2.40 -6.31 -10.78
N THR A 269 3.61 -6.60 -10.32
CA THR A 269 3.95 -7.85 -9.64
C THR A 269 3.11 -8.04 -8.39
N ASP A 270 3.13 -7.06 -7.49
CA ASP A 270 2.50 -7.13 -6.17
C ASP A 270 0.97 -7.21 -6.21
N ASN A 271 0.34 -6.75 -7.29
CA ASN A 271 -1.12 -6.61 -7.35
C ASN A 271 -1.79 -7.55 -8.36
N PHE A 272 -1.04 -8.06 -9.34
CA PHE A 272 -1.61 -8.86 -10.44
C PHE A 272 -0.87 -10.15 -10.78
N LEU A 273 0.41 -10.30 -10.43
CA LEU A 273 1.20 -11.47 -10.86
C LEU A 273 1.66 -12.39 -9.72
N ASP A 274 1.88 -11.86 -8.51
CA ASP A 274 2.44 -12.62 -7.39
C ASP A 274 1.42 -12.81 -6.25
N GLU A 275 0.91 -14.04 -6.12
CA GLU A 275 -0.04 -14.43 -5.07
C GLU A 275 0.55 -14.23 -3.66
N ASP A 276 1.86 -14.46 -3.48
CA ASP A 276 2.53 -14.33 -2.18
C ASP A 276 2.57 -12.86 -1.71
N MET A 277 2.49 -11.92 -2.65
CA MET A 277 2.41 -10.47 -2.41
C MET A 277 0.96 -9.95 -2.35
N GLY A 278 -0.03 -10.84 -2.43
CA GLY A 278 -1.45 -10.53 -2.34
C GLY A 278 -2.12 -10.21 -3.68
N ALA A 279 -1.52 -10.60 -4.81
CA ALA A 279 -2.15 -10.47 -6.11
C ALA A 279 -3.34 -11.43 -6.27
N GLU A 280 -4.40 -10.97 -6.96
CA GLU A 280 -5.42 -11.86 -7.50
C GLU A 280 -5.05 -12.24 -8.93
N VAL A 281 -4.32 -13.34 -9.02
CA VAL A 281 -3.80 -13.88 -10.28
C VAL A 281 -4.94 -14.33 -11.18
N GLY A 282 -4.74 -14.20 -12.49
CA GLY A 282 -5.73 -14.55 -13.51
C GLY A 282 -6.78 -13.49 -13.85
N LYS A 283 -6.84 -12.36 -13.13
CA LYS A 283 -7.69 -11.20 -13.50
C LYS A 283 -7.09 -10.33 -14.60
N TRP A 284 -5.76 -10.29 -14.68
CA TRP A 284 -4.99 -9.48 -15.61
C TRP A 284 -3.79 -10.29 -16.12
N PRO A 285 -3.34 -10.16 -17.39
CA PRO A 285 -3.78 -9.22 -18.44
C PRO A 285 -5.22 -9.41 -18.91
N THR A 286 -5.88 -8.34 -19.39
CA THR A 286 -7.26 -8.41 -19.89
C THR A 286 -7.31 -8.70 -21.38
N LYS A 287 -6.40 -8.09 -22.15
CA LYS A 287 -6.28 -8.23 -23.61
C LYS A 287 -5.24 -9.28 -23.98
N GLN A 288 -5.35 -9.80 -25.20
CA GLN A 288 -4.36 -10.71 -25.78
C GLN A 288 -3.04 -9.96 -26.00
N GLN A 289 -1.94 -10.48 -25.48
CA GLN A 289 -0.64 -9.81 -25.52
C GLN A 289 -0.01 -9.97 -26.91
N ARG A 290 0.50 -8.85 -27.42
CA ARG A 290 1.20 -8.73 -28.71
C ARG A 290 2.69 -8.50 -28.49
N MET A 291 3.46 -8.92 -29.48
CA MET A 291 4.91 -8.72 -29.55
C MET A 291 5.34 -8.01 -30.84
N ASP A 292 4.38 -7.46 -31.58
CA ASP A 292 4.62 -6.88 -32.90
C ASP A 292 4.84 -5.36 -32.85
N TYR A 293 5.24 -4.82 -34.00
CA TYR A 293 5.47 -3.39 -34.18
C TYR A 293 4.22 -2.52 -34.02
N ALA A 294 3.02 -3.10 -33.83
CA ALA A 294 1.83 -2.30 -33.51
C ALA A 294 1.93 -1.65 -32.12
N CYS A 295 2.77 -2.20 -31.24
CA CYS A 295 3.06 -1.66 -29.91
C CYS A 295 4.15 -0.57 -29.90
N VAL A 296 4.74 -0.22 -31.05
CA VAL A 296 5.68 0.90 -31.12
C VAL A 296 4.93 2.21 -30.99
N PHE A 297 5.36 3.08 -30.07
CA PHE A 297 4.90 4.46 -29.99
C PHE A 297 5.12 5.17 -31.33
N LYS A 298 4.03 5.57 -31.98
CA LYS A 298 4.12 6.36 -33.21
C LYS A 298 4.27 7.84 -32.85
N PRO A 299 5.40 8.49 -33.18
CA PRO A 299 5.66 9.88 -32.80
C PRO A 299 4.74 10.93 -33.47
N ALA A 300 3.87 10.52 -34.40
CA ALA A 300 2.98 11.41 -35.14
C ALA A 300 1.60 11.63 -34.47
N GLU A 301 1.25 10.85 -33.44
CA GLU A 301 -0.01 10.97 -32.71
C GLU A 301 0.30 11.42 -31.30
N THR A 302 -0.05 12.68 -30.99
CA THR A 302 0.14 13.30 -29.66
C THR A 302 -0.64 12.61 -28.53
N ASP A 303 -1.43 11.58 -28.87
CA ASP A 303 -2.22 10.73 -27.97
C ASP A 303 -2.01 9.23 -28.27
N ALA A 304 -0.84 8.82 -28.76
CA ALA A 304 -0.51 7.39 -28.96
C ALA A 304 -0.50 6.66 -27.61
N THR A 305 -1.68 6.23 -27.17
CA THR A 305 -1.91 5.44 -25.97
C THR A 305 -1.52 4.00 -26.29
N VAL A 306 -0.65 3.44 -25.45
CA VAL A 306 -0.31 2.02 -25.54
C VAL A 306 -1.34 1.25 -24.73
N GLY A 307 -2.02 0.34 -25.43
CA GLY A 307 -3.04 -0.51 -24.84
C GLY A 307 -2.47 -1.63 -23.97
N ASP A 308 -3.34 -2.21 -23.15
CA ASP A 308 -3.03 -3.36 -22.29
C ASP A 308 -2.40 -4.55 -23.06
N GLU A 309 -2.61 -4.68 -24.37
CA GLU A 309 -2.03 -5.71 -25.21
C GLU A 309 -0.50 -5.63 -25.38
N CYS A 310 0.14 -4.53 -24.98
CA CYS A 310 1.54 -4.24 -25.34
C CYS A 310 2.53 -4.37 -24.18
N TRP A 311 2.09 -4.82 -23.01
CA TRP A 311 2.95 -4.96 -21.83
C TRP A 311 4.17 -5.85 -22.10
N VAL A 312 3.93 -7.04 -22.66
CA VAL A 312 5.02 -8.00 -22.92
C VAL A 312 6.04 -7.41 -23.91
N TYR A 313 5.58 -6.68 -24.93
CA TYR A 313 6.46 -6.03 -25.91
C TYR A 313 7.42 -5.02 -25.27
N HIS A 314 6.89 -4.08 -24.46
CA HIS A 314 7.72 -3.04 -23.85
C HIS A 314 8.70 -3.59 -22.81
N VAL A 315 8.26 -4.53 -21.98
CA VAL A 315 9.13 -5.15 -20.97
C VAL A 315 10.22 -5.97 -21.64
N MET A 316 9.90 -6.71 -22.70
CA MET A 316 10.88 -7.47 -23.48
C MET A 316 11.94 -6.55 -24.10
N ASN A 317 11.53 -5.45 -24.74
CA ASN A 317 12.49 -4.51 -25.33
C ASN A 317 13.41 -3.88 -24.29
N TYR A 318 12.89 -3.54 -23.11
CA TYR A 318 13.72 -3.04 -22.02
C TYR A 318 14.74 -4.07 -21.53
N VAL A 319 14.34 -5.34 -21.40
CA VAL A 319 15.28 -6.43 -21.07
C VAL A 319 16.36 -6.58 -22.13
N LEU A 320 16.00 -6.54 -23.41
CA LEU A 320 16.95 -6.63 -24.52
C LEU A 320 17.93 -5.45 -24.53
N GLU A 321 17.46 -4.23 -24.28
CA GLU A 321 18.31 -3.04 -24.13
C GLU A 321 19.33 -3.20 -23.01
N LYS A 322 18.91 -3.71 -21.84
CA LYS A 322 19.81 -3.99 -20.72
C LYS A 322 20.82 -5.10 -21.01
N GLU A 323 20.40 -6.15 -21.72
CA GLU A 323 21.30 -7.21 -22.16
C GLU A 323 22.34 -6.72 -23.17
N GLU A 324 21.95 -5.87 -24.14
CA GLU A 324 22.86 -5.25 -25.10
C GLU A 324 23.87 -4.32 -24.42
N ALA A 325 23.44 -3.61 -23.37
CA ALA A 325 24.30 -2.78 -22.54
C ALA A 325 25.20 -3.56 -21.56
N GLU A 326 25.08 -4.90 -21.51
CA GLU A 326 25.73 -5.76 -20.50
C GLU A 326 25.41 -5.35 -19.05
N GLU A 327 24.23 -4.77 -18.81
CA GLU A 327 23.77 -4.31 -17.50
C GLU A 327 22.81 -5.32 -16.87
N ASP A 328 23.04 -5.64 -15.59
CA ASP A 328 22.12 -6.44 -14.78
C ASP A 328 21.43 -5.55 -13.73
N ASP A 329 20.14 -5.30 -13.93
CA ASP A 329 19.31 -4.55 -13.00
C ASP A 329 18.71 -5.43 -11.89
N GLY A 330 18.79 -6.77 -12.02
CA GLY A 330 18.27 -7.76 -11.09
C GLY A 330 16.74 -7.87 -11.00
N TRP A 331 15.94 -7.12 -11.77
CA TRP A 331 14.48 -7.12 -11.64
C TRP A 331 13.71 -7.27 -12.96
N SER A 332 14.26 -6.82 -14.09
CA SER A 332 13.50 -6.79 -15.36
C SER A 332 13.30 -8.19 -15.94
N LYS A 333 14.31 -9.07 -15.86
CA LYS A 333 14.20 -10.47 -16.32
C LYS A 333 13.19 -11.28 -15.51
N PRO A 334 13.22 -11.29 -14.15
CA PRO A 334 12.17 -11.94 -13.35
C PRO A 334 10.77 -11.38 -13.66
N PHE A 335 10.64 -10.07 -13.82
CA PHE A 335 9.35 -9.44 -14.15
C PHE A 335 8.81 -9.92 -15.50
N LEU A 336 9.64 -9.98 -16.54
CA LEU A 336 9.25 -10.51 -17.85
C LEU A 336 8.82 -11.98 -17.76
N GLN A 337 9.52 -12.79 -16.97
CA GLN A 337 9.17 -14.20 -16.78
C GLN A 337 7.80 -14.38 -16.14
N MET A 338 7.50 -13.62 -15.07
CA MET A 338 6.18 -13.65 -14.42
C MET A 338 5.08 -13.20 -15.37
N LEU A 339 5.30 -12.09 -16.09
CA LEU A 339 4.33 -11.55 -17.04
C LEU A 339 4.01 -12.53 -18.17
N ARG A 340 5.03 -13.17 -18.77
CA ARG A 340 4.85 -14.19 -19.81
C ARG A 340 4.15 -15.43 -19.26
N GLY A 341 4.60 -15.92 -18.11
CA GLY A 341 4.01 -17.10 -17.47
C GLY A 341 2.52 -16.91 -17.19
N GLU A 342 2.12 -15.73 -16.72
CA GLU A 342 0.70 -15.44 -16.47
C GLU A 342 -0.10 -15.31 -17.76
N THR A 343 0.47 -14.66 -18.76
CA THR A 343 -0.15 -14.53 -20.09
C THR A 343 -0.36 -15.90 -20.76
N GLU A 344 0.61 -16.81 -20.64
CA GLU A 344 0.54 -18.18 -21.15
C GLU A 344 -0.54 -19.00 -20.43
N LYS A 345 -0.59 -18.93 -19.09
CA LYS A 345 -1.64 -19.59 -18.29
C LYS A 345 -3.04 -19.16 -18.69
N LEU A 346 -3.22 -17.87 -19.01
CA LEU A 346 -4.49 -17.32 -19.45
C LEU A 346 -4.82 -17.57 -20.93
N GLY A 347 -3.93 -18.21 -21.69
CA GLY A 347 -4.09 -18.40 -23.13
C GLY A 347 -4.12 -17.07 -23.91
N LYS A 348 -3.58 -16.00 -23.32
CA LYS A 348 -3.54 -14.65 -23.90
C LYS A 348 -2.24 -14.38 -24.65
N PHE A 349 -1.40 -15.39 -24.81
CA PHE A 349 -0.12 -15.26 -25.49
C PHE A 349 -0.28 -15.60 -26.98
N VAL A 350 0.10 -14.68 -27.87
CA VAL A 350 0.18 -14.95 -29.30
C VAL A 350 1.60 -15.38 -29.62
N HIS A 351 1.81 -16.67 -29.88
CA HIS A 351 2.97 -17.09 -30.65
C HIS A 351 2.76 -16.64 -32.10
N GLN A 352 3.16 -15.41 -32.42
CA GLN A 352 3.44 -15.09 -33.81
C GLN A 352 4.82 -15.69 -34.08
N GLU A 353 4.83 -16.81 -34.81
CA GLU A 353 6.02 -17.24 -35.53
C GLU A 353 6.46 -16.05 -36.40
N LEU A 354 7.62 -15.48 -36.09
CA LEU A 354 8.29 -14.49 -36.92
C LEU A 354 8.85 -15.15 -38.18
#